data_AF-A0A2U3LUU0-F1
#
_entry.id   AF-A0A2U3LUU0-F1
#
_cell.length_a   1.000
_cell.length_b   1.000
_cell.length_c   1.000
_cell.angle_alpha   90.00
_cell.angle_beta   90.00
_cell.angle_gamma   90.00
#
_symmetry.space_group_name_H-M   'P 1'
#
loop_
_entity.id
_entity.type
_entity.pdbx_description
1 polymer ?
#
loop_
_entity_poly.entity_id
_entity_poly.type
_entity_poly.pdbx_seq_one_letter_code
_entity_poly.pdbx_strand_id
1 'polypeptide(L)'
;MLDFRQGMARQFKIIVEKHSDGYVAYPLGLKGVVVGEGDSYEEALADVKSAIQFHIETFGDEVLHDDSPLLEAFIAEATIPA
;
A
#
# COMPACT_ATOMS: atom_id res chain seq x y z
N MET A 1 -18.28 -14.16 26.22
CA MET A 1 -18.59 -12.94 25.44
C MET A 1 -17.77 -13.06 24.17
N LEU A 2 -18.40 -13.45 23.06
CA LEU A 2 -17.72 -13.70 21.79
C LEU A 2 -17.36 -12.35 21.18
N ASP A 3 -16.07 -12.04 21.06
CA ASP A 3 -15.62 -10.88 20.30
C ASP A 3 -15.93 -11.12 18.82
N PHE A 4 -16.97 -10.42 18.37
CA PHE A 4 -17.24 -10.15 16.96
C PHE A 4 -16.06 -9.34 16.39
N ARG A 5 -14.96 -10.01 16.05
CA ARG A 5 -14.09 -9.50 14.99
C ARG A 5 -14.85 -9.71 13.68
N GLN A 6 -15.79 -8.79 13.40
CA GLN A 6 -16.14 -8.43 12.04
C GLN A 6 -14.85 -8.41 11.23
N GLY A 7 -14.82 -9.03 10.04
CA GLY A 7 -13.66 -8.97 9.14
C GLY A 7 -13.20 -7.52 9.03
N MET A 8 -12.10 -7.19 9.71
CA MET A 8 -11.67 -5.81 9.92
C MET A 8 -11.13 -5.31 8.59
N ALA A 9 -11.93 -4.53 7.85
CA ALA A 9 -11.43 -3.80 6.69
C ALA A 9 -10.26 -2.92 7.15
N ARG A 10 -9.03 -3.31 6.80
CA ARG A 10 -7.82 -2.55 7.11
C ARG A 10 -7.61 -1.54 6.00
N GLN A 11 -7.50 -0.26 6.36
CA GLN A 11 -7.22 0.81 5.40
C GLN A 11 -5.71 0.96 5.24
N PHE A 12 -5.26 1.06 3.98
CA PHE A 12 -3.88 1.34 3.64
C PHE A 12 -3.81 2.71 2.94
N LYS A 13 -2.78 3.50 3.27
CA LYS A 13 -2.43 4.67 2.46
C LYS A 13 -1.63 4.19 1.26
N ILE A 14 -2.04 4.58 0.06
CA ILE A 14 -1.41 4.19 -1.20
C ILE A 14 -0.99 5.46 -1.93
N ILE A 15 0.25 5.50 -2.41
CA ILE A 15 0.71 6.51 -3.36
C ILE A 15 0.46 5.96 -4.77
N VAL A 16 -0.10 6.80 -5.64
CA VAL A 16 -0.21 6.50 -7.08
C VAL A 16 0.51 7.58 -7.84
N GLU A 17 1.51 7.17 -8.62
CA GLU A 17 2.32 8.03 -9.47
C GLU A 17 1.85 7.88 -10.92
N LYS A 18 1.77 9.01 -11.62
CA LYS A 18 1.50 9.04 -13.06
C LYS A 18 2.80 9.26 -13.81
N HIS A 19 3.07 8.38 -14.76
CA HIS A 19 4.18 8.47 -15.70
C HIS A 19 3.68 8.67 -17.13
N SER A 20 4.60 8.86 -18.08
CA SER A 20 4.26 9.01 -19.50
C SER A 20 3.74 7.73 -20.13
N ASP A 21 4.10 6.58 -19.56
CA ASP A 21 3.88 5.22 -20.03
C ASP A 21 2.91 4.42 -19.15
N GLY A 22 2.32 5.04 -18.11
CA GLY A 22 1.33 4.39 -17.26
C GLY A 22 1.29 4.97 -15.85
N TYR A 23 0.82 4.15 -14.91
CA TYR A 23 0.69 4.46 -13.51
C TYR A 23 1.36 3.39 -12.66
N VAL A 24 1.96 3.81 -11.56
CA VAL A 24 2.59 2.93 -10.56
C VAL A 24 1.96 3.24 -9.21
N ALA A 25 1.62 2.22 -8.43
CA ALA A 25 1.01 2.37 -7.12
C ALA A 25 1.71 1.51 -6.07
N TYR A 26 1.87 2.02 -4.86
CA TYR A 26 2.49 1.28 -3.75
C TYR A 26 1.92 1.68 -2.38
N PRO A 27 1.77 0.73 -1.44
CA PRO A 27 1.27 1.00 -0.10
C PRO A 27 2.36 1.55 0.81
N LEU A 28 1.96 2.39 1.75
CA LEU A 28 2.79 2.87 2.85
C LEU A 28 2.50 2.07 4.12
N GLY A 29 3.53 1.84 4.94
CA GLY A 29 3.38 1.19 6.25
C GLY A 29 3.25 -0.34 6.20
N LEU A 30 3.58 -0.96 5.06
CA LEU A 30 3.66 -2.41 4.89
C LEU A 30 5.13 -2.84 4.82
N LYS A 31 5.51 -3.96 5.46
CA LYS A 31 6.85 -4.54 5.28
C LYS A 31 6.96 -5.28 3.96
N GLY A 32 8.12 -5.18 3.33
CA GLY A 32 8.42 -5.82 2.05
C GLY A 32 8.14 -4.90 0.87
N VAL A 33 8.20 -5.46 -0.33
CA VAL A 33 8.01 -4.72 -1.59
C VAL A 33 6.66 -5.13 -2.17
N VAL A 34 5.73 -4.17 -2.22
CA VAL A 34 4.44 -4.33 -2.89
C VAL A 34 4.27 -3.15 -3.83
N VAL A 35 4.08 -3.45 -5.11
CA VAL A 35 3.90 -2.47 -6.18
C VAL A 35 2.81 -3.02 -7.09
N GLY A 36 1.98 -2.13 -7.63
CA GLY A 36 1.09 -2.44 -8.73
C GLY A 36 1.23 -1.41 -9.86
N GLU A 37 0.91 -1.83 -11.07
CA GLU A 37 1.08 -1.03 -12.29
C GLU A 37 -0.19 -1.08 -13.16
N GLY A 38 -0.36 -0.11 -14.06
CA GLY A 38 -1.47 -0.11 -14.99
C GLY A 38 -1.43 1.04 -15.99
N ASP A 39 -2.18 0.92 -17.08
CA ASP A 39 -2.30 1.98 -18.09
C ASP A 39 -3.18 3.13 -17.59
N SER A 40 -4.01 2.87 -16.58
CA SER A 40 -4.87 3.84 -15.89
C SER A 40 -4.67 3.87 -14.37
N TYR A 41 -5.14 4.95 -13.75
CA TYR A 41 -5.14 5.12 -12.29
C TYR A 41 -5.90 3.97 -11.60
N GLU A 42 -7.07 3.61 -12.13
CA GLU A 42 -7.94 2.57 -11.59
C GLU A 42 -7.29 1.19 -11.67
N GLU A 43 -6.58 0.89 -12.76
CA GLU A 43 -5.87 -0.38 -12.94
C GLU A 43 -4.71 -0.50 -11.96
N ALA A 44 -3.82 0.49 -11.87
CA ALA A 44 -2.72 0.46 -10.91
C ALA A 44 -3.21 0.34 -9.46
N LEU A 45 -4.32 1.03 -9.13
CA LEU A 45 -4.94 0.94 -7.82
C LEU A 45 -5.58 -0.43 -7.55
N ALA A 46 -6.16 -1.08 -8.56
CA ALA A 46 -6.70 -2.43 -8.42
C ALA A 46 -5.58 -3.48 -8.30
N ASP A 47 -4.50 -3.30 -9.05
CA ASP A 47 -3.34 -4.19 -9.05
C ASP A 47 -2.64 -4.17 -7.69
N VAL A 48 -2.32 -2.97 -7.16
CA VAL A 48 -1.68 -2.86 -5.84
C VAL A 48 -2.56 -3.40 -4.71
N LYS A 49 -3.90 -3.26 -4.78
CA LYS A 49 -4.82 -3.86 -3.80
C LYS A 49 -4.73 -5.39 -3.81
N SER A 50 -4.67 -5.97 -5.00
CA SER A 50 -4.55 -7.42 -5.17
C SER A 50 -3.19 -7.89 -4.65
N ALA A 51 -2.11 -7.15 -4.92
CA ALA A 51 -0.78 -7.43 -4.41
C ALA A 51 -0.68 -7.33 -2.88
N ILE A 52 -1.32 -6.34 -2.25
CA ILE A 52 -1.41 -6.23 -0.78
C ILE A 52 -2.10 -7.46 -0.19
N GLN A 53 -3.24 -7.85 -0.76
CA GLN A 53 -3.99 -9.01 -0.30
C GLN A 53 -3.15 -10.28 -0.39
N PHE A 54 -2.50 -10.51 -1.54
CA PHE A 54 -1.62 -11.66 -1.75
C PHE A 54 -0.44 -11.68 -0.79
N HIS A 55 0.17 -10.52 -0.52
CA HIS A 55 1.29 -10.39 0.41
C HIS A 55 0.89 -10.75 1.84
N ILE A 56 -0.27 -10.28 2.30
CA ILE A 56 -0.81 -10.64 3.63
C ILE A 56 -1.17 -12.13 3.69
N GLU A 57 -1.78 -12.69 2.65
CA GLU A 57 -2.13 -14.11 2.61
C GLU A 57 -0.89 -15.02 2.60
N THR A 58 0.19 -14.58 1.96
CA THR A 58 1.42 -15.37 1.81
C THR A 58 2.27 -15.35 3.07
N PHE A 59 2.42 -14.18 3.69
CA PHE A 59 3.35 -13.96 4.81
C PHE A 59 2.64 -13.84 6.17
N GLY A 60 1.32 -13.62 6.18
CA GLY A 60 0.54 -13.44 7.41
C GLY A 60 0.77 -12.08 8.06
N ASP A 61 0.38 -11.96 9.34
CA ASP A 61 0.37 -10.68 10.06
C ASP A 61 1.76 -10.06 10.29
N GLU A 62 2.85 -10.79 10.03
CA GLU A 62 4.22 -10.30 10.22
C GLU A 62 4.58 -9.11 9.32
N VAL A 63 3.89 -8.98 8.17
CA VAL A 63 4.09 -7.89 7.22
C VAL A 63 3.39 -6.60 7.65
N LEU A 64 2.49 -6.70 8.62
CA LEU A 64 1.76 -5.58 9.18
C LEU A 64 2.59 -4.96 10.30
N HIS A 65 2.85 -3.65 10.22
CA HIS A 65 3.50 -2.90 11.30
C HIS A 65 2.51 -2.65 12.45
N ASP A 66 2.05 -3.70 13.13
CA ASP A 66 1.07 -3.56 14.21
C ASP A 66 1.62 -2.78 15.43
N ASP A 67 2.94 -2.83 15.68
CA ASP A 67 3.59 -2.07 16.75
C ASP A 67 3.91 -0.61 16.39
N SER A 68 3.79 -0.23 15.11
CA SER A 68 4.11 1.11 14.63
C SER A 68 3.22 1.49 13.44
N PRO A 69 1.91 1.72 13.68
CA PRO A 69 0.97 2.04 12.63
C PRO A 69 1.35 3.36 11.92
N LEU A 70 1.18 3.40 10.60
CA LEU A 70 1.33 4.64 9.83
C LEU A 70 0.18 5.59 10.15
N LEU A 71 0.48 6.66 10.87
CA LEU A 71 -0.53 7.68 11.23
C LEU A 71 -0.79 8.64 10.06
N GLU A 72 0.29 9.24 9.55
CA GLU A 72 0.25 10.26 8.50
C GLU A 72 1.43 10.09 7.54
N ALA A 73 1.23 10.57 6.30
CA ALA A 73 2.24 10.60 5.26
C ALA A 73 2.16 11.95 4.56
N PHE A 74 3.33 12.55 4.27
CA PHE A 74 3.45 13.83 3.60
C PHE A 74 4.25 13.67 2.31
N ILE A 75 3.82 14.34 1.25
CA ILE A 75 4.60 14.48 0.02
C ILE A 75 5.32 15.82 0.07
N ALA A 76 6.63 15.83 -0.11
CA ALA A 76 7.45 17.02 -0.04
C ALA A 76 8.50 17.01 -1.17
N GLU A 77 8.80 18.20 -1.69
CA GLU A 77 9.88 18.40 -2.65
C GLU A 77 11.18 18.71 -1.89
N ALA A 78 12.30 18.17 -2.37
CA ALA A 78 13.63 18.47 -1.85
C ALA A 78 14.63 18.61 -2.99
N THR A 79 15.51 19.61 -2.90
CA THR A 79 16.61 19.80 -3.85
C THR A 79 17.88 19.15 -3.29
N ILE A 80 18.45 18.19 -4.01
CA ILE A 80 19.71 17.53 -3.67
C ILE A 80 20.81 18.10 -4.59
N PRO A 81 22.00 18.45 -4.06
CA PRO A 81 23.13 18.85 -4.91
C PRO A 81 23.54 17.69 -5.83
N ALA A 82 23.87 18.03 -7.08
CA ALA A 82 24.31 17.07 -8.10
C ALA A 82 25.72 16.51 -7.82
#